data_AF-A0A3D5T8B6-F1
#
_entry.id   AF-A0A3D5T8B6-F1
#
_cell.length_a   1.000
_cell.length_b   1.000
_cell.length_c   1.000
_cell.angle_alpha   90.00
_cell.angle_beta   90.00
_cell.angle_gamma   90.00
#
_symmetry.space_group_name_H-M   'P 1'
#
loop_
_entity.id
_entity.type
_entity.pdbx_description
1 polymer ?
#
loop_
_entity_poly.entity_id
_entity_poly.type
_entity_poly.pdbx_seq_one_letter_code
_entity_poly.pdbx_strand_id
1 'polypeptide(L)'
;HAYLFCGTRGTGKTTVAKILAKAVNCENPQDGNPCGTCRMCRAITAGASMNVIEIDAASNNGVDNIREIVDEVSFSPAEGKYKVYIIDEVH
;
A
#
# COMPACT_ATOMS: atom_id res chain seq x y z
N HIS A 1 -4.78 6.15 9.30
CA HIS A 1 -6.09 5.75 8.73
C HIS A 1 -6.03 4.28 8.34
N ALA A 2 -7.14 3.56 8.39
CA ALA A 2 -7.23 2.16 7.99
C ALA A 2 -8.43 1.97 7.05
N TYR A 3 -8.23 1.19 5.98
CA TYR A 3 -9.27 0.82 5.01
C TYR A 3 -9.32 -0.71 4.92
N LEU A 4 -10.52 -1.27 4.94
CA LEU A 4 -10.74 -2.71 4.83
C LEU A 4 -11.49 -3.01 3.52
N PHE A 5 -10.85 -3.79 2.64
CA PHE A 5 -11.48 -4.28 1.41
C PHE A 5 -11.94 -5.72 1.64
N CYS A 6 -13.26 -5.96 1.57
CA CYS A 6 -13.85 -7.29 1.75
C CYS A 6 -14.37 -7.85 0.43
N GLY A 7 -14.26 -9.16 0.24
CA GLY A 7 -14.78 -9.85 -0.94
C GLY A 7 -14.05 -11.16 -1.23
N THR A 8 -14.62 -11.99 -2.11
CA THR A 8 -14.04 -13.26 -2.53
C THR A 8 -12.66 -13.08 -3.20
N ARG A 9 -11.89 -14.16 -3.29
CA ARG A 9 -10.61 -14.15 -4.02
C ARG A 9 -10.87 -13.76 -5.48
N GLY A 10 -10.02 -12.90 -6.03
CA GLY A 10 -10.11 -12.45 -7.43
C GLY A 10 -11.00 -11.22 -7.69
N THR A 11 -11.63 -10.62 -6.66
CA THR A 11 -12.42 -9.37 -6.84
C THR A 11 -11.57 -8.09 -6.96
N GLY A 12 -10.23 -8.23 -7.00
CA GLY A 12 -9.33 -7.09 -7.18
C GLY A 12 -9.06 -6.26 -5.92
N LYS A 13 -9.27 -6.81 -4.71
CA LYS A 13 -9.00 -6.11 -3.43
C LYS A 13 -7.59 -5.48 -3.39
N THR A 14 -6.57 -6.29 -3.64
CA THR A 14 -5.16 -5.85 -3.67
C THR A 14 -4.92 -4.83 -4.78
N THR A 15 -5.57 -5.01 -5.95
CA THR A 15 -5.49 -4.05 -7.06
C THR A 15 -6.05 -2.68 -6.66
N VAL A 16 -7.22 -2.64 -6.02
CA VAL A 16 -7.83 -1.39 -5.54
C VAL A 16 -6.96 -0.76 -4.45
N ALA A 17 -6.41 -1.54 -3.52
CA ALA A 17 -5.48 -1.04 -2.51
C ALA A 17 -4.25 -0.37 -3.16
N LYS A 18 -3.66 -0.97 -4.19
CA LYS A 18 -2.55 -0.37 -4.95
C LYS A 18 -2.96 0.90 -5.71
N ILE A 19 -4.18 0.97 -6.25
CA ILE A 19 -4.71 2.18 -6.90
C ILE A 19 -4.86 3.30 -5.88
N LEU A 20 -5.42 3.01 -4.70
CA LEU A 20 -5.53 3.97 -3.61
C LEU A 20 -4.15 4.47 -3.17
N ALA A 21 -3.18 3.55 -2.99
CA ALA A 21 -1.80 3.89 -2.63
C ALA A 21 -1.16 4.83 -3.67
N LYS A 22 -1.41 4.60 -4.96
CA LYS A 22 -0.99 5.50 -6.04
C LYS A 22 -1.68 6.85 -5.98
N ALA A 23 -2.99 6.88 -5.74
CA ALA A 23 -3.76 8.12 -5.71
C ALA A 23 -3.27 9.07 -4.60
N VAL A 24 -3.06 8.54 -3.39
CA VAL A 24 -2.64 9.36 -2.23
C VAL A 24 -1.20 9.87 -2.33
N ASN A 25 -0.33 9.14 -3.04
CA ASN A 25 1.07 9.51 -3.25
C ASN A 25 1.35 10.10 -4.64
N CYS A 26 0.33 10.31 -5.47
CA CYS A 26 0.53 10.91 -6.78
C CYS A 26 0.98 12.37 -6.64
N GLU A 27 2.01 12.74 -7.40
CA GLU A 27 2.47 14.14 -7.49
C GLU A 27 1.45 15.03 -8.22
N ASN A 28 0.73 14.47 -9.21
CA ASN A 28 -0.18 15.22 -10.09
C ASN A 28 -1.54 14.51 -10.25
N PRO A 29 -2.31 14.32 -9.17
CA PRO A 29 -3.60 13.63 -9.26
C PRO A 29 -4.59 14.38 -10.16
N GLN A 30 -5.40 13.64 -10.93
CA GLN A 30 -6.44 14.17 -11.80
C GLN A 30 -7.79 13.68 -11.30
N ASP A 31 -8.62 14.58 -10.74
CA ASP A 31 -9.91 14.24 -10.13
C ASP A 31 -9.82 13.09 -9.10
N GLY A 32 -8.75 13.08 -8.30
CA GLY A 32 -8.48 12.04 -7.31
C GLY A 32 -7.88 10.75 -7.89
N ASN A 33 -7.78 10.61 -9.22
CA ASN A 33 -7.11 9.49 -9.86
C ASN A 33 -5.59 9.72 -9.96
N PRO A 34 -4.78 8.65 -9.83
CA PRO A 34 -3.35 8.74 -10.06
C PRO A 34 -3.04 8.99 -11.54
N CYS A 35 -2.11 9.90 -11.86
CA CYS A 35 -1.78 10.22 -13.25
C CYS A 35 -1.08 9.09 -14.03
N GLY A 36 -0.55 8.08 -13.35
CA GLY A 36 0.13 6.93 -13.97
C GLY A 36 1.54 7.23 -14.51
N THR A 37 1.92 8.49 -14.69
CA THR A 37 3.16 8.88 -15.37
C THR A 37 4.19 9.56 -14.48
N CYS A 38 3.84 10.02 -13.27
CA CYS A 38 4.81 10.60 -12.33
C CYS A 38 5.75 9.54 -11.76
N ARG A 39 6.82 9.99 -11.07
CA ARG A 39 7.83 9.09 -10.49
C ARG A 39 7.18 8.16 -9.47
N MET A 40 6.33 8.69 -8.59
CA MET A 40 5.63 7.86 -7.59
C MET A 40 4.70 6.83 -8.22
N CYS A 41 3.89 7.20 -9.21
CA CYS A 41 2.99 6.25 -9.88
C CYS A 41 3.76 5.13 -10.59
N ARG A 42 4.88 5.45 -11.24
CA ARG A 42 5.76 4.46 -11.89
C ARG A 42 6.43 3.55 -10.87
N ALA A 43 6.99 4.10 -9.79
CA ALA A 43 7.65 3.32 -8.74
C ALA A 43 6.69 2.34 -8.06
N ILE A 44 5.47 2.78 -7.71
CA ILE A 44 4.45 1.91 -7.10
C ILE A 44 3.99 0.83 -8.08
N THR A 45 3.80 1.17 -9.36
CA THR A 45 3.42 0.19 -10.39
C THR A 45 4.50 -0.86 -10.62
N ALA A 46 5.78 -0.48 -10.48
CA ALA A 46 6.92 -1.39 -10.60
C ALA A 46 7.22 -2.19 -9.31
N GLY A 47 6.47 -1.98 -8.22
CA GLY A 47 6.76 -2.62 -6.93
C GLY A 47 8.07 -2.15 -6.27
N ALA A 48 8.62 -1.01 -6.72
CA ALA A 48 9.91 -0.48 -6.25
C ALA A 48 9.75 0.73 -5.32
N SER A 49 8.53 1.02 -4.87
CA SER A 49 8.28 2.16 -3.98
C SER A 49 8.58 1.79 -2.53
N MET A 50 9.47 2.55 -1.88
CA MET A 50 9.74 2.40 -0.45
C MET A 50 8.58 2.81 0.46
N ASN A 51 7.58 3.51 -0.11
CA ASN A 51 6.43 4.03 0.65
C ASN A 51 5.17 3.19 0.47
N VAL A 52 5.22 2.10 -0.30
CA VAL A 52 4.13 1.14 -0.43
C VAL A 52 4.68 -0.24 -0.10
N ILE A 53 4.28 -0.76 1.04
CA ILE A 53 4.77 -2.04 1.56
C ILE A 53 3.63 -3.03 1.48
N GLU A 54 3.83 -4.10 0.73
CA GLU A 54 2.87 -5.20 0.60
C GLU A 54 3.30 -6.34 1.52
N ILE A 55 2.41 -6.74 2.42
CA ILE A 55 2.62 -7.83 3.38
C ILE A 55 1.55 -8.87 3.12
N ASP A 56 1.99 -10.09 2.87
CA ASP A 56 1.11 -11.26 2.87
C ASP A 56 1.00 -11.79 4.30
N ALA A 57 -0.18 -11.67 4.90
CA ALA A 57 -0.44 -12.12 6.27
C ALA A 57 -0.40 -13.64 6.41
N ALA A 58 -0.71 -14.40 5.35
CA ALA A 58 -0.60 -15.86 5.38
C ALA A 58 0.86 -16.32 5.57
N SER A 59 1.80 -15.57 4.99
CA SER A 59 3.23 -15.81 5.08
C SER A 59 3.88 -15.17 6.32
N ASN A 60 3.17 -14.26 7.01
CA ASN A 60 3.63 -13.51 8.18
C ASN A 60 2.69 -13.69 9.38
N ASN A 61 2.35 -14.94 9.69
CA ASN A 61 1.36 -15.33 10.69
C ASN A 61 1.82 -15.21 12.16
N GLY A 62 3.07 -14.78 12.40
CA GLY A 62 3.62 -14.56 13.74
C GLY A 62 3.13 -13.25 14.37
N VAL A 63 2.76 -13.30 15.65
CA VAL A 63 2.47 -12.10 16.46
C VAL A 63 3.68 -11.15 16.53
N ASP A 64 4.89 -11.69 16.37
CA ASP A 64 6.11 -10.87 16.37
C ASP A 64 6.29 -10.13 15.05
N ASN A 65 5.91 -10.72 13.91
CA ASN A 65 5.98 -10.05 12.59
C ASN A 65 5.06 -8.82 12.54
N ILE A 66 3.85 -8.90 13.09
CA ILE A 66 2.94 -7.74 13.13
C ILE A 66 3.46 -6.65 14.07
N ARG A 67 4.17 -7.01 15.16
CA ARG A 67 4.79 -6.04 16.07
C ARG A 67 5.91 -5.26 15.38
N GLU A 68 6.76 -5.94 14.63
CA GLU A 68 7.81 -5.27 13.84
C GLU A 68 7.22 -4.28 12.84
N ILE A 69 6.13 -4.66 12.16
CA ILE A 69 5.42 -3.76 11.24
C ILE A 69 4.87 -2.54 11.98
N VAL A 70 4.25 -2.72 13.15
CA VAL A 70 3.72 -1.62 13.96
C VAL A 70 4.84 -0.67 14.40
N ASP A 71 5.99 -1.21 14.79
CA ASP A 71 7.15 -0.40 15.15
C ASP A 71 7.67 0.40 13.94
N GLU A 72 7.73 -0.22 12.76
CA GLU A 72 8.15 0.44 11.52
C GLU A 72 7.17 1.50 10.98
N VAL A 73 5.88 1.39 11.30
CA VAL A 73 4.84 2.36 10.91
C VAL A 73 5.08 3.72 11.58
N SER A 74 5.80 3.74 12.71
CA SER A 74 6.13 4.95 13.47
C SER A 74 7.05 5.91 12.71
N PHE A 75 7.75 5.41 11.68
CA PHE A 75 8.69 6.23 10.92
C PHE A 75 8.00 7.02 9.80
N SER A 76 8.46 8.25 9.61
CA SER A 76 8.01 9.11 8.51
C SER A 76 8.30 8.49 7.13
N PRO A 77 7.45 8.72 6.11
CA PRO A 77 7.70 8.24 4.76
C PRO A 77 9.03 8.77 4.21
N ALA A 78 9.76 7.92 3.47
CA ALA A 78 11.05 8.28 2.89
C ALA A 78 10.89 9.20 1.65
N GLU A 79 9.80 9.03 0.90
CA GLU A 79 9.42 9.90 -0.22
C GLU A 79 7.89 10.05 -0.29
N GLY A 80 7.38 11.14 -0.87
CA GLY A 80 5.93 11.34 -1.01
C GLY A 80 5.22 11.79 0.27
N LYS A 81 3.90 11.56 0.34
CA LYS A 81 3.04 12.11 1.42
C LYS A 81 2.63 11.07 2.45
N TYR A 82 2.47 9.81 2.04
CA TYR A 82 1.93 8.75 2.88
C TYR A 82 2.77 7.48 2.75
N LYS A 83 3.06 6.84 3.88
CA LYS A 83 3.53 5.45 3.95
C LYS A 83 2.30 4.55 3.97
N VAL A 84 2.13 3.69 2.96
CA VAL A 84 0.96 2.83 2.79
C VAL A 84 1.38 1.39 3.00
N TYR A 85 0.70 0.71 3.92
CA TYR A 85 0.84 -0.72 4.15
C TYR A 85 -0.38 -1.43 3.58
N ILE A 86 -0.15 -2.38 2.68
CA ILE A 86 -1.17 -3.23 2.09
C ILE A 86 -0.99 -4.62 2.69
N ILE A 87 -1.93 -5.03 3.53
CA ILE A 87 -1.92 -6.35 4.16
C ILE A 87 -2.93 -7.20 3.41
N ASP A 88 -2.43 -8.18 2.65
CA ASP A 88 -3.26 -9.12 1.89
C ASP A 88 -3.47 -10.41 2.70
N GLU A 89 -4.57 -11.12 2.40
CA GLU A 89 -4.87 -12.45 2.95
C GLU A 89 -4.91 -12.51 4.50
N VAL A 90 -5.53 -11.51 5.14
CA VAL A 90 -5.96 -11.56 6.55
C VAL A 90 -7.17 -12.49 6.70
N HIS A 91 -6.91 -13.75 7.05
CA HIS A 91 -7.92 -14.77 7.38
C HIS A 91 -7.86 -15.10 8.86
#